data_AF-A0A0F9LAW2-F1
#
_entry.id   AF-A0A0F9LAW2-F1
#
_cell.length_a   1.000
_cell.length_b   1.000
_cell.length_c   1.000
_cell.angle_alpha   90.00
_cell.angle_beta   90.00
_cell.angle_gamma   90.00
#
_symmetry.space_group_name_H-M   'P 1'
#
loop_
_entity.id
_entity.type
_entity.pdbx_description
1 polymer ?
#
loop_
_entity_poly.entity_id
_entity_poly.type
_entity_poly.pdbx_seq_one_letter_code
_entity_poly.pdbx_strand_id
1 'polypeptide(L)'
;MTQDTAEKAPPTLAELEGKVQRLTQQVANDAKAAEAANGAFVSAVKSGDVDKALEAGESRASTKQALGKSQSQLKTATNAVNSQKLSANAGKRADIHDAMRQDKSVVGHVNALFTLGAEWVKLEKGEEPGSLIVNSGGADIRAPRKSGGGGSRGTASWDVDGKSYTSRELIEAHSDLLTDKVAEHYASGNFRAFSMTREAERIHGLLTSGN
;
A
#
# COMPACT_ATOMS: atom_id res chain seq x y z
N MET A 1 18.77 24.50 8.68
CA MET A 1 17.44 24.29 9.30
C MET A 1 17.21 22.80 9.37
N THR A 2 17.27 22.22 10.57
CA THR A 2 16.98 20.80 10.81
C THR A 2 15.47 20.64 10.82
N GLN A 3 14.95 19.90 9.84
CA GLN A 3 13.53 19.60 9.75
C GLN A 3 13.24 18.49 10.76
N ASP A 4 12.62 18.84 11.88
CA ASP A 4 12.03 17.90 12.83
C ASP A 4 10.99 17.05 12.10
N THR A 5 11.39 15.89 11.60
CA THR A 5 10.46 14.80 11.30
C THR A 5 10.00 14.21 12.62
N ALA A 6 9.08 14.89 13.29
CA ALA A 6 8.29 14.30 14.36
C ALA A 6 7.57 13.08 13.78
N GLU A 7 8.04 11.89 14.15
CA GLU A 7 7.47 10.61 13.76
C GLU A 7 6.02 10.58 14.25
N LYS A 8 5.07 10.82 13.34
CA LYS A 8 3.65 10.83 13.67
C LYS A 8 3.30 9.42 14.16
N ALA A 9 2.86 9.34 15.41
CA ALA A 9 2.45 8.08 16.02
C ALA A 9 1.49 7.31 15.09
N PRO A 10 1.61 5.98 15.00
CA PRO A 10 0.73 5.18 14.17
C PRO A 10 -0.73 5.40 14.57
N PRO A 11 -1.66 5.43 13.60
CA PRO A 11 -3.07 5.70 13.87
C PRO A 11 -3.66 4.67 14.83
N THR A 12 -4.48 5.15 15.75
CA THR A 12 -5.23 4.33 16.70
C THR A 12 -6.36 3.56 16.00
N LEU A 13 -6.84 2.49 16.64
CA LEU A 13 -7.95 1.68 16.11
C LEU A 13 -9.20 2.53 15.88
N ALA A 14 -9.53 3.43 16.81
CA ALA A 14 -10.68 4.33 16.69
C ALA A 14 -10.54 5.28 15.50
N GLU A 15 -9.34 5.79 15.22
CA GLU A 15 -9.08 6.65 14.05
C GLU A 15 -9.23 5.87 12.74
N LEU A 16 -8.78 4.61 12.71
CA LEU A 16 -8.95 3.73 11.54
C LEU A 16 -10.42 3.37 11.32
N GLU A 17 -11.17 3.05 12.37
CA GLU A 17 -12.61 2.75 12.29
C GLU A 17 -13.40 3.98 11.83
N GLY A 18 -13.10 5.16 12.37
CA GLY A 18 -13.67 6.42 11.90
C GLY A 18 -13.32 6.74 10.44
N LYS A 19 -12.11 6.36 9.99
CA LYS A 19 -11.72 6.47 8.58
C LYS A 19 -12.50 5.51 7.70
N VAL A 20 -12.72 4.27 8.13
CA VAL A 20 -13.56 3.29 7.42
C VAL A 20 -14.98 3.84 7.26
N GLN A 21 -15.60 4.37 8.32
CA GLN A 21 -16.94 4.95 8.24
C GLN A 21 -17.03 6.08 7.22
N ARG A 22 -16.07 7.03 7.24
CA ARG A 22 -16.01 8.12 6.26
C ARG A 22 -15.86 7.61 4.82
N LEU A 23 -14.97 6.64 4.60
CA LEU A 23 -14.75 6.05 3.27
C LEU A 23 -15.96 5.24 2.79
N THR A 24 -16.67 4.57 3.69
CA THR A 24 -17.94 3.89 3.36
C THR A 24 -18.98 4.88 2.85
N GLN A 25 -19.15 6.02 3.54
CA GLN A 25 -20.06 7.07 3.09
C GLN A 25 -19.62 7.66 1.74
N GLN A 26 -18.31 7.85 1.55
CA GLN A 26 -17.76 8.34 0.29
C GLN A 26 -18.02 7.37 -0.87
N VAL A 27 -17.78 6.07 -0.68
CA VAL A 27 -18.10 5.03 -1.69
C VAL A 27 -19.59 5.04 -2.04
N ALA A 28 -20.47 5.19 -1.05
CA ALA A 28 -21.91 5.28 -1.30
C ALA A 28 -22.28 6.52 -2.15
N ASN A 29 -21.64 7.67 -1.88
CA ASN A 29 -21.86 8.89 -2.66
C ASN A 29 -21.30 8.77 -4.09
N ASP A 30 -20.09 8.24 -4.24
CA ASP A 30 -19.46 8.03 -5.55
C ASP A 30 -20.22 7.00 -6.40
N ALA A 31 -20.81 5.99 -5.75
CA ALA A 31 -21.65 5.00 -6.43
C ALA A 31 -22.92 5.66 -7.01
N LYS A 32 -23.60 6.50 -6.21
CA LYS A 32 -24.75 7.29 -6.70
C LYS A 32 -24.37 8.21 -7.85
N ALA A 33 -23.21 8.87 -7.76
CA ALA A 33 -22.72 9.74 -8.83
C ALA A 33 -22.42 8.95 -10.12
N ALA A 34 -21.81 7.77 -10.00
CA ALA A 34 -21.53 6.89 -11.14
C ALA A 34 -22.81 6.33 -11.79
N GLU A 35 -23.83 5.98 -10.98
CA GLU A 35 -25.15 5.58 -11.48
C GLU A 35 -25.84 6.71 -12.22
N ALA A 36 -25.85 7.92 -11.66
CA ALA A 36 -26.43 9.10 -12.29
C ALA A 36 -25.73 9.43 -13.62
N ALA A 37 -24.39 9.41 -13.66
CA ALA A 37 -23.62 9.65 -14.88
C ALA A 37 -23.87 8.55 -15.93
N ASN A 38 -24.02 7.29 -15.51
CA ASN A 38 -24.38 6.21 -16.42
C ASN A 38 -25.81 6.39 -16.97
N GLY A 39 -26.77 6.85 -16.16
CA GLY A 39 -28.12 7.19 -16.60
C GLY A 39 -28.14 8.33 -17.62
N ALA A 40 -27.39 9.41 -17.36
CA ALA A 40 -27.23 10.53 -18.28
C ALA A 40 -26.64 10.10 -19.62
N PHE A 41 -25.59 9.26 -19.60
CA PHE A 41 -25.00 8.69 -20.81
C PHE A 41 -26.01 7.86 -21.61
N VAL A 42 -26.76 6.96 -20.96
CA VAL A 42 -27.78 6.15 -21.65
C VAL A 42 -28.87 7.03 -22.28
N SER A 43 -29.28 8.09 -21.59
CA SER A 43 -30.26 9.05 -22.13
C SER A 43 -29.73 9.79 -23.36
N ALA A 44 -28.49 10.30 -23.28
CA ALA A 44 -27.84 11.02 -24.38
C ALA A 44 -27.60 10.13 -25.62
N VAL A 45 -27.22 8.86 -25.42
CA VAL A 45 -27.11 7.88 -26.50
C VAL A 45 -28.48 7.64 -27.16
N LYS A 46 -29.55 7.53 -26.37
CA LYS A 46 -30.91 7.33 -26.90
C LYS A 46 -31.47 8.54 -27.64
N SER A 47 -31.04 9.76 -27.32
CA SER A 47 -31.47 10.96 -28.04
C SER A 47 -30.81 11.12 -29.42
N GLY A 48 -29.78 10.33 -29.74
CA GLY A 48 -29.04 10.43 -31.00
C GLY A 48 -28.14 11.67 -31.10
N ASP A 49 -27.95 12.38 -30.00
CA ASP A 49 -27.12 13.58 -29.93
C ASP A 49 -25.69 13.16 -29.56
N VAL A 50 -24.82 13.10 -30.57
CA VAL A 50 -23.46 12.56 -30.45
C VAL A 50 -22.60 13.39 -29.52
N ASP A 51 -22.73 14.72 -29.56
CA ASP A 51 -21.94 15.62 -28.72
C ASP A 51 -22.33 15.46 -27.25
N LYS A 52 -23.64 15.40 -26.95
CA LYS A 52 -24.11 15.09 -25.60
C LYS A 52 -23.71 13.70 -25.12
N ALA A 53 -23.71 12.71 -26.01
CA ALA A 53 -23.30 11.35 -25.67
C ALA A 53 -21.80 11.27 -25.34
N LEU A 54 -20.96 12.04 -26.04
CA LEU A 54 -19.53 12.12 -25.78
C LEU A 54 -19.25 12.77 -24.42
N GLU A 55 -19.85 13.93 -24.14
CA GLU A 55 -19.69 14.65 -22.87
C GLU A 55 -20.18 13.79 -21.67
N ALA A 56 -21.34 13.15 -21.80
CA ALA A 56 -21.86 12.25 -20.78
C ALA A 56 -20.98 10.99 -20.63
N GLY A 57 -20.31 10.55 -21.70
CA GLY A 57 -19.37 9.43 -21.70
C GLY A 57 -18.11 9.74 -20.89
N GLU A 58 -17.55 10.94 -21.05
CA GLU A 58 -16.40 11.40 -20.26
C GLU A 58 -16.75 11.52 -18.77
N SER A 59 -17.91 12.10 -18.45
CA SER A 59 -18.43 12.18 -17.09
C SER A 59 -18.61 10.80 -16.45
N ARG A 60 -19.17 9.85 -17.19
CA ARG A 60 -19.30 8.44 -16.78
C ARG A 60 -17.95 7.77 -16.52
N ALA A 61 -16.93 8.05 -17.34
CA ALA A 61 -15.60 7.49 -17.14
C ALA A 61 -14.94 8.06 -15.88
N SER A 62 -15.02 9.38 -15.69
CA SER A 62 -14.47 10.09 -14.53
C SER A 62 -15.08 9.61 -13.21
N THR A 63 -16.42 9.52 -13.15
CA THR A 63 -17.15 9.07 -11.95
C THR A 63 -16.83 7.61 -11.60
N LYS A 64 -16.72 6.72 -12.59
CA LYS A 64 -16.26 5.34 -12.36
C LYS A 64 -14.83 5.26 -11.82
N GLN A 65 -13.93 6.10 -12.33
CA GLN A 65 -12.56 6.15 -11.83
C GLN A 65 -12.50 6.64 -10.38
N ALA A 66 -13.31 7.65 -10.03
CA ALA A 66 -13.44 8.14 -8.65
C ALA A 66 -13.96 7.05 -7.71
N LEU A 67 -15.03 6.35 -8.10
CA LEU A 67 -15.59 5.22 -7.34
C LEU A 67 -14.54 4.12 -7.11
N GLY A 68 -13.80 3.72 -8.15
CA GLY A 68 -12.76 2.71 -8.02
C GLY A 68 -11.62 3.11 -7.06
N LYS A 69 -11.25 4.39 -7.03
CA LYS A 69 -10.28 4.93 -6.07
C LYS A 69 -10.83 4.85 -4.64
N SER A 70 -12.06 5.30 -4.41
CA SER A 70 -12.70 5.27 -3.10
C SER A 70 -12.88 3.83 -2.57
N GLN A 71 -13.27 2.89 -3.43
CA GLN A 71 -13.35 1.46 -3.08
C GLN A 71 -11.98 0.89 -2.69
N SER A 72 -10.92 1.24 -3.42
CA SER A 72 -9.55 0.79 -3.11
C SER A 72 -9.06 1.36 -1.77
N GLN A 73 -9.38 2.62 -1.49
CA GLN A 73 -9.08 3.26 -0.21
C GLN A 73 -9.84 2.63 0.94
N LEU A 74 -11.14 2.35 0.76
CA LEU A 74 -11.97 1.67 1.75
C LEU A 74 -11.40 0.28 2.07
N LYS A 75 -11.10 -0.54 1.05
CA LYS A 75 -10.49 -1.86 1.23
C LYS A 75 -9.20 -1.77 2.05
N THR A 76 -8.34 -0.81 1.73
CA THR A 76 -7.07 -0.60 2.45
C THR A 76 -7.30 -0.21 3.91
N ALA A 77 -8.25 0.68 4.19
CA ALA A 77 -8.58 1.10 5.54
C ALA A 77 -9.19 -0.05 6.37
N THR A 78 -10.08 -0.86 5.77
CA THR A 78 -10.67 -2.05 6.40
C THR A 78 -9.60 -3.06 6.75
N ASN A 79 -8.66 -3.34 5.84
CA ASN A 79 -7.55 -4.25 6.11
C ASN A 79 -6.67 -3.75 7.26
N ALA A 80 -6.45 -2.44 7.38
CA ALA A 80 -5.70 -1.86 8.48
C ALA A 80 -6.42 -2.04 9.83
N VAL A 81 -7.75 -1.86 9.88
CA VAL A 81 -8.56 -2.14 11.07
C VAL A 81 -8.44 -3.62 11.47
N ASN A 82 -8.61 -4.53 10.51
CA ASN A 82 -8.53 -5.98 10.77
C ASN A 82 -7.13 -6.37 11.26
N SER A 83 -6.06 -5.85 10.63
CA SER A 83 -4.69 -6.07 11.07
C SER A 83 -4.43 -5.59 12.50
N GLN A 84 -4.93 -4.41 12.87
CA GLN A 84 -4.77 -3.89 14.23
C GLN A 84 -5.56 -4.70 15.26
N LYS A 85 -6.79 -5.16 14.92
CA LYS A 85 -7.58 -6.07 15.76
C LYS A 85 -6.88 -7.42 15.96
N LEU A 86 -6.28 -7.96 14.91
CA LEU A 86 -5.53 -9.22 14.96
C LEU A 86 -4.27 -9.08 15.82
N SER A 87 -3.54 -7.97 15.69
CA SER A 87 -2.36 -7.67 16.50
C SER A 87 -2.72 -7.51 17.99
N ALA A 88 -3.81 -6.81 18.29
CA ALA A 88 -4.26 -6.61 19.68
C ALA A 88 -4.69 -7.92 20.37
N ASN A 89 -5.16 -8.90 19.59
CA ASN A 89 -5.66 -10.17 20.09
C ASN A 89 -4.70 -11.35 19.87
N ALA A 90 -3.44 -11.12 19.49
CA ALA A 90 -2.50 -12.18 19.15
C ALA A 90 -2.32 -13.23 20.27
N GLY A 91 -2.17 -12.78 21.52
CA GLY A 91 -2.06 -13.68 22.69
C GLY A 91 -3.30 -14.55 22.89
N LYS A 92 -4.49 -13.93 22.93
CA LYS A 92 -5.77 -14.66 23.09
C LYS A 92 -6.02 -15.66 21.96
N ARG A 93 -5.53 -15.39 20.75
CA ARG A 93 -5.64 -16.30 19.61
C ARG A 93 -4.70 -17.50 19.76
N ALA A 94 -3.49 -17.29 20.27
CA ALA A 94 -2.57 -18.38 20.60
C ALA A 94 -3.19 -19.28 21.69
N ASP A 95 -3.79 -18.69 22.73
CA ASP A 95 -4.47 -19.45 23.78
C ASP A 95 -5.60 -20.33 23.22
N ILE A 96 -6.39 -19.82 22.26
CA ILE A 96 -7.44 -20.62 21.60
C ILE A 96 -6.84 -21.70 20.69
N HIS A 97 -5.72 -21.43 20.01
CA HIS A 97 -5.04 -22.47 19.24
C HIS A 97 -4.56 -23.59 20.16
N ASP A 98 -3.96 -23.27 21.30
CA ASP A 98 -3.50 -24.24 22.29
C ASP A 98 -4.68 -25.04 22.86
N ALA A 99 -5.77 -24.37 23.22
CA ALA A 99 -7.00 -25.02 23.69
C ALA A 99 -7.58 -25.96 22.63
N MET A 100 -7.64 -25.56 21.36
CA MET A 100 -8.18 -26.36 20.27
C MET A 100 -7.31 -27.58 19.91
N ARG A 101 -6.01 -27.55 20.25
CA ARG A 101 -5.14 -28.73 20.16
C ARG A 101 -5.41 -29.74 21.28
N GLN A 102 -5.91 -29.29 22.43
CA GLN A 102 -6.20 -30.12 23.60
C GLN A 102 -7.66 -30.62 23.62
N ASP A 103 -8.61 -29.74 23.33
CA ASP A 103 -10.04 -29.99 23.22
C ASP A 103 -10.48 -29.95 21.75
N LYS A 104 -11.02 -31.07 21.27
CA LYS A 104 -11.44 -31.27 19.87
C LYS A 104 -12.79 -30.60 19.56
N SER A 105 -13.31 -29.73 20.44
CA SER A 105 -14.51 -28.93 20.22
C SER A 105 -14.30 -27.83 19.16
N VAL A 106 -14.29 -28.22 17.88
CA VAL A 106 -13.92 -27.35 16.75
C VAL A 106 -14.82 -26.10 16.64
N VAL A 107 -16.13 -26.26 16.82
CA VAL A 107 -17.10 -25.18 16.54
C VAL A 107 -16.96 -24.00 17.50
N GLY A 108 -16.81 -24.27 18.80
CA GLY A 108 -16.67 -23.21 19.81
C GLY A 108 -15.39 -22.38 19.61
N HIS A 109 -14.28 -23.05 19.34
CA HIS A 109 -12.99 -22.40 19.13
C HIS A 109 -12.93 -21.59 17.83
N VAL A 110 -13.55 -22.07 16.74
CA VAL A 110 -13.64 -21.32 15.49
C VAL A 110 -14.45 -20.02 15.67
N ASN A 111 -15.61 -20.09 16.34
CA ASN A 111 -16.42 -18.89 16.61
C ASN A 111 -15.68 -17.86 17.49
N ALA A 112 -14.90 -18.34 18.47
CA ALA A 112 -14.07 -17.47 19.29
C ALA A 112 -12.96 -16.80 18.45
N LEU A 113 -12.30 -17.53 17.55
CA LEU A 113 -11.29 -16.97 16.65
C LEU A 113 -11.88 -15.91 15.69
N PHE A 114 -13.08 -16.11 15.18
CA PHE A 114 -13.78 -15.11 14.34
C PHE A 114 -14.16 -13.86 15.13
N THR A 115 -14.58 -14.00 16.38
CA THR A 115 -14.84 -12.86 17.28
C THR A 115 -13.57 -12.05 17.54
N LEU A 116 -12.40 -12.71 17.53
CA LEU A 116 -11.08 -12.07 17.65
C LEU A 116 -10.51 -11.56 16.30
N GLY A 117 -11.32 -11.56 15.24
CA GLY A 117 -10.99 -10.96 13.94
C GLY A 117 -10.33 -11.89 12.92
N ALA A 118 -10.30 -13.20 13.16
CA ALA A 118 -9.96 -14.14 12.09
C ALA A 118 -11.07 -14.19 11.02
N GLU A 119 -10.70 -14.36 9.75
CA GLU A 119 -11.62 -14.61 8.64
C GLU A 119 -11.57 -16.07 8.17
N TRP A 120 -10.47 -16.78 8.47
CA TRP A 120 -10.31 -18.20 8.17
C TRP A 120 -9.59 -18.94 9.31
N VAL A 121 -9.89 -20.23 9.43
CA VAL A 121 -9.21 -21.20 10.30
C VAL A 121 -8.85 -22.43 9.45
N LYS A 122 -7.60 -22.88 9.53
CA LYS A 122 -7.07 -24.06 8.85
C LYS A 122 -6.62 -25.08 9.89
N LEU A 123 -7.12 -26.30 9.75
CA LEU A 123 -6.78 -27.43 10.59
C LEU A 123 -6.00 -28.44 9.74
N GLU A 124 -4.81 -28.82 10.19
CA GLU A 124 -3.97 -29.80 9.51
C GLU A 124 -3.61 -30.92 10.49
N LYS A 125 -3.46 -32.14 9.96
CA LYS A 125 -2.95 -33.26 10.76
C LYS A 125 -1.46 -33.03 11.00
N GLY A 126 -1.02 -33.10 12.25
CA GLY A 126 0.40 -33.02 12.57
C GLY A 126 1.12 -34.36 12.35
N GLU A 127 2.45 -34.33 12.42
CA GLU A 127 3.31 -35.49 12.14
C GLU A 127 3.12 -36.62 13.17
N GLU A 128 2.80 -36.27 14.42
CA GLU A 128 2.58 -37.25 15.49
C GLU A 128 1.13 -37.80 15.48
N PRO A 129 0.92 -39.08 15.82
CA PRO A 129 -0.42 -39.67 15.93
C PRO A 129 -1.30 -38.89 16.91
N GLY A 130 -2.42 -38.34 16.40
CA GLY A 130 -3.37 -37.56 17.21
C GLY A 130 -3.06 -36.07 17.34
N SER A 131 -1.96 -35.59 16.74
CA SER A 131 -1.60 -34.17 16.74
C SER A 131 -2.36 -33.35 15.68
N LEU A 132 -2.66 -32.11 16.03
CA LEU A 132 -3.40 -31.15 15.20
C LEU A 132 -2.61 -29.84 15.10
N ILE A 133 -2.41 -29.35 13.89
CA ILE A 133 -1.88 -28.02 13.62
C ILE A 133 -3.07 -27.10 13.35
N VAL A 134 -3.16 -26.03 14.13
CA VAL A 134 -4.22 -25.01 14.02
C VAL A 134 -3.59 -23.72 13.55
N ASN A 135 -4.07 -23.21 12.42
CA ASN A 135 -3.71 -21.91 11.88
C ASN A 135 -4.98 -21.06 11.75
N SER A 136 -4.90 -19.77 12.01
CA SER A 136 -5.98 -18.85 11.66
C SER A 136 -5.42 -17.53 11.14
N GLY A 137 -6.19 -16.89 10.28
CA GLY A 137 -5.81 -15.61 9.68
C GLY A 137 -7.03 -14.87 9.16
N GLY A 138 -6.80 -13.71 8.57
CA GLY A 138 -7.82 -12.82 8.02
C GLY A 138 -7.16 -11.52 7.56
N ALA A 139 -7.79 -10.85 6.58
CA ALA A 139 -7.33 -9.68 5.84
C ALA A 139 -5.82 -9.58 5.71
N ASP A 140 -5.26 -10.10 4.60
CA ASP A 140 -3.84 -10.01 4.20
C ASP A 140 -2.97 -9.48 5.35
N ILE A 141 -2.72 -10.32 6.37
CA ILE A 141 -1.58 -10.11 7.26
C ILE A 141 -0.38 -10.34 6.34
N ARG A 142 -0.11 -9.37 5.48
CA ARG A 142 1.24 -9.17 4.99
C ARG A 142 2.01 -9.09 6.29
N ALA A 143 2.81 -10.13 6.56
CA ALA A 143 3.83 -10.08 7.58
C ALA A 143 4.33 -8.64 7.57
N PRO A 144 4.33 -7.93 8.72
CA PRO A 144 4.76 -6.53 8.75
C PRO A 144 5.97 -6.50 7.88
N ARG A 145 5.87 -5.83 6.71
CA ARG A 145 6.96 -5.85 5.73
C ARG A 145 8.15 -5.56 6.60
N LYS A 146 9.10 -6.50 6.71
CA LYS A 146 10.32 -6.26 7.48
C LYS A 146 10.66 -4.84 7.12
N SER A 147 10.62 -3.94 8.09
CA SER A 147 11.00 -2.56 7.88
C SER A 147 12.53 -2.59 7.74
N GLY A 148 13.01 -3.33 6.74
CA GLY A 148 14.32 -3.24 6.17
C GLY A 148 14.24 -2.03 5.28
N GLY A 149 14.68 -0.90 5.83
CA GLY A 149 14.80 0.36 5.13
C GLY A 149 13.46 1.02 4.88
N GLY A 150 13.21 2.11 5.60
CA GLY A 150 12.46 3.22 5.04
C GLY A 150 13.19 3.70 3.79
N GLY A 151 12.95 3.01 2.68
CA GLY A 151 13.34 3.45 1.35
C GLY A 151 12.51 4.69 1.06
N SER A 152 13.13 5.84 1.33
CA SER A 152 12.73 7.13 0.79
C SER A 152 12.26 6.91 -0.64
N ARG A 153 11.01 7.26 -0.92
CA ARG A 153 10.48 7.29 -2.28
C ARG A 153 11.36 8.24 -3.08
N GLY A 154 12.39 7.72 -3.76
CA GLY A 154 13.13 8.48 -4.76
C GLY A 154 14.65 8.39 -4.81
N THR A 155 15.33 7.51 -4.07
CA THR A 155 16.79 7.41 -4.20
C THR A 155 17.22 5.98 -4.41
N ALA A 156 17.59 5.63 -5.65
CA ALA A 156 18.44 4.47 -5.87
C ALA A 156 19.71 4.63 -5.02
N SER A 157 20.19 3.51 -4.48
CA SER A 157 21.44 3.44 -3.73
C SER A 157 22.55 2.89 -4.63
N TRP A 158 23.71 3.51 -4.57
CA TRP A 158 24.89 3.21 -5.39
C TRP A 158 26.06 2.92 -4.47
N ASP A 159 26.66 1.74 -4.59
CA ASP A 159 27.82 1.37 -3.80
C ASP A 159 29.11 1.59 -4.61
N VAL A 160 30.00 2.45 -4.09
CA VAL A 160 31.33 2.73 -4.65
C VAL A 160 32.35 2.59 -3.52
N ASP A 161 33.35 1.72 -3.71
CA ASP A 161 34.43 1.47 -2.74
C ASP A 161 33.96 1.20 -1.29
N GLY A 162 32.88 0.43 -1.16
CA GLY A 162 32.31 0.06 0.15
C GLY A 162 31.55 1.19 0.86
N LYS A 163 31.32 2.33 0.20
CA LYS A 163 30.43 3.40 0.65
C LYS A 163 29.14 3.38 -0.17
N SER A 164 28.00 3.50 0.50
CA SER A 164 26.68 3.58 -0.13
C SER A 164 26.25 5.04 -0.26
N TYR A 165 25.82 5.43 -1.46
CA TYR A 165 25.36 6.77 -1.79
C TYR A 165 23.92 6.73 -2.29
N THR A 166 23.10 7.73 -1.98
CA THR A 166 21.90 8.02 -2.77
C THR A 166 22.30 8.57 -4.15
N SER A 167 21.40 8.53 -5.14
CA SER A 167 21.65 9.17 -6.45
C SER A 167 22.12 10.62 -6.36
N ARG A 168 21.61 11.38 -5.39
CA ARG A 168 22.00 12.78 -5.19
C ARG A 168 23.41 12.87 -4.59
N GLU A 169 23.69 12.12 -3.54
CA GLU A 169 25.00 12.13 -2.88
C GLU A 169 26.11 11.65 -3.83
N LEU A 170 25.82 10.67 -4.69
CA LEU A 170 26.78 10.21 -5.70
C LEU A 170 27.09 11.33 -6.72
N ILE A 171 26.07 12.04 -7.19
CA ILE A 171 26.23 13.17 -8.12
C ILE A 171 26.97 14.33 -7.45
N GLU A 172 26.70 14.63 -6.18
CA GLU A 172 27.39 15.68 -5.43
C GLU A 172 28.87 15.33 -5.18
N ALA A 173 29.15 14.08 -4.83
CA ALA A 173 30.50 13.58 -4.60
C ALA A 173 31.36 13.50 -5.88
N HIS A 174 30.71 13.31 -7.03
CA HIS A 174 31.36 13.13 -8.34
C HIS A 174 30.82 14.10 -9.39
N SER A 175 30.64 15.36 -8.99
CA SER A 175 30.14 16.42 -9.88
C SER A 175 31.07 16.71 -11.05
N ASP A 176 32.35 16.38 -10.91
CA ASP A 176 33.38 16.42 -11.96
C ASP A 176 33.10 15.45 -13.12
N LEU A 177 32.36 14.36 -12.85
CA LEU A 177 32.00 13.38 -13.87
C LEU A 177 30.75 13.77 -14.66
N LEU A 178 30.05 14.86 -14.29
CA LEU A 178 28.87 15.33 -15.01
C LEU A 178 29.24 15.93 -16.37
N THR A 179 28.33 15.79 -17.34
CA THR A 179 28.43 16.57 -18.58
C THR A 179 28.07 18.03 -18.31
N ASP A 180 28.65 18.97 -19.07
CA ASP A 180 28.40 20.43 -18.91
C ASP A 180 26.91 20.77 -18.83
N LYS A 181 26.11 20.13 -19.69
CA LYS A 181 24.65 20.34 -19.75
C LYS A 181 23.94 19.84 -18.48
N VAL A 182 24.35 18.71 -17.92
CA VAL A 182 23.75 18.18 -16.70
C VAL A 182 24.22 18.96 -15.48
N ALA A 183 25.49 19.40 -15.45
CA ALA A 183 26.00 20.29 -14.41
C ALA A 183 25.22 21.61 -14.34
N GLU A 184 24.91 22.22 -15.50
CA GLU A 184 24.07 23.42 -15.58
C GLU A 184 22.64 23.19 -15.05
N HIS A 185 22.01 22.07 -15.42
CA HIS A 185 20.68 21.71 -14.92
C HIS A 185 20.66 21.35 -13.43
N TYR A 186 21.73 20.74 -12.93
CA TYR A 186 21.89 20.41 -11.52
C TYR A 186 22.05 21.69 -10.68
N ALA A 187 22.93 22.60 -11.10
CA ALA A 187 23.17 23.88 -10.43
C ALA A 187 21.94 24.80 -10.42
N SER A 188 21.13 24.76 -11.48
CA SER A 188 19.87 25.52 -11.57
C SER A 188 18.69 24.89 -10.83
N GLY A 189 18.87 23.71 -10.22
CA GLY A 189 17.79 22.99 -9.52
C GLY A 189 16.69 22.47 -10.45
N ASN A 190 16.94 22.41 -11.76
CA ASN A 190 15.97 21.96 -12.76
C ASN A 190 16.01 20.44 -12.92
N PHE A 191 15.65 19.71 -11.86
CA PHE A 191 15.64 18.24 -11.83
C PHE A 191 14.58 17.59 -12.72
N ARG A 192 13.78 18.37 -13.47
CA ARG A 192 12.87 17.87 -14.51
C ARG A 192 13.57 17.71 -15.86
N ALA A 193 14.69 18.42 -16.07
CA ALA A 193 15.45 18.39 -17.31
C ALA A 193 16.32 17.13 -17.47
N PHE A 194 16.52 16.37 -16.39
CA PHE A 194 17.30 15.13 -16.41
C PHE A 194 16.84 14.17 -15.29
N SER A 195 17.14 12.88 -15.44
CA SER A 195 16.85 11.88 -14.40
C SER A 195 18.07 11.70 -13.50
N MET A 196 17.94 12.07 -12.22
CA MET A 196 19.01 11.86 -11.23
C MET A 196 19.41 10.39 -11.11
N THR A 197 18.48 9.45 -11.25
CA THR A 197 18.78 8.02 -11.19
C THR A 197 19.62 7.56 -12.36
N ARG A 198 19.30 7.97 -13.60
CA ARG A 198 20.09 7.59 -14.78
C ARG A 198 21.48 8.21 -14.77
N GLU A 199 21.60 9.44 -14.27
CA GLU A 199 22.89 10.10 -14.21
C GLU A 199 23.80 9.45 -13.16
N ALA A 200 23.24 9.12 -11.99
CA ALA A 200 23.96 8.37 -10.97
C ALA A 200 24.34 6.95 -11.45
N GLU A 201 23.48 6.29 -12.25
CA GLU A 201 23.81 5.00 -12.89
C GLU A 201 25.02 5.10 -13.82
N ARG A 202 25.10 6.17 -14.61
CA ARG A 202 26.23 6.42 -15.51
C ARG A 202 27.52 6.68 -14.73
N ILE A 203 27.46 7.54 -13.71
CA ILE A 203 28.60 7.85 -12.83
C ILE A 203 29.08 6.58 -12.12
N HIS A 204 28.15 5.81 -11.54
CA HIS A 204 28.43 4.54 -10.90
C HIS A 204 29.10 3.55 -11.86
N GLY A 205 28.59 3.45 -13.09
CA GLY A 205 29.20 2.66 -14.15
C GLY A 205 30.64 3.08 -14.44
N LEU A 206 30.95 4.37 -14.54
CA LEU A 206 32.32 4.86 -14.74
C LEU A 206 33.25 4.53 -13.56
N LEU A 207 32.74 4.60 -12.33
CA LEU A 207 33.52 4.34 -11.12
C LEU A 207 33.76 2.84 -10.89
N THR A 208 32.88 1.96 -11.38
CA THR A 208 32.95 0.51 -11.16
C THR A 208 33.45 -0.29 -12.35
N SER A 209 33.40 0.27 -13.57
CA SER A 209 33.92 -0.38 -14.80
C SER A 209 35.43 -0.23 -14.98
N GLY A 210 36.14 0.34 -13.99
CA GLY A 210 37.59 0.56 -13.99
C GLY A 210 38.44 -0.48 -13.24
N ASN A 211 37.93 -1.69 -12.99
CA ASN A 211 38.73 -2.86 -12.55
C ASN A 211 38.85 -3.89 -13.68
#